data_AF-A0A2A4JDK4-F1
#
_entry.id   AF-A0A2A4JDK4-F1
#
_cell.length_a   1.000
_cell.length_b   1.000
_cell.length_c   1.000
_cell.angle_alpha   90.00
_cell.angle_beta   90.00
_cell.angle_gamma   90.00
#
_symmetry.space_group_name_H-M   'P 1'
#
loop_
_entity.id
_entity.type
_entity.pdbx_description
1 polymer ?
#
loop_
_entity_poly.entity_id
_entity_poly.type
_entity_poly.pdbx_seq_one_letter_code
_entity_poly.pdbx_strand_id
1 'polypeptide(L)'
;MQARHSILWHLLIDLPILLLVAAVCILLEVGALPSRRAGFTCNDPALSYPHTGDTFSISLVAAITVIVPYLVLWAVETTLQREDEYLKKSKLLTSAKTAAFIYRDYIYGSVFNFTILEVVKCVVGSPRPTFFDLCQPDKASTCNDSEYVSNYRCTSTKYSRYLQIDSSRSFPSAHASLSIYCGLFLAWYLQRRAFSWHNRSVLLVPLLQILCIVYAAVCSLSRLSDHRHHWWDVLVGGAMGALSVLYTVS
;
A
#
# COMPACT_ATOMS: atom_id res chain seq x y z
N MET A 1 -18.76 -9.75 -26.85
CA MET A 1 -18.92 -8.40 -27.45
C MET A 1 -18.27 -7.41 -26.50
N GLN A 2 -17.02 -7.04 -26.73
CA GLN A 2 -16.28 -6.12 -25.87
C GLN A 2 -16.71 -4.71 -26.28
N ALA A 3 -17.60 -4.09 -25.50
CA ALA A 3 -17.98 -2.71 -25.73
C ALA A 3 -16.68 -1.90 -25.73
N ARG A 4 -16.37 -1.31 -26.88
CA ARG A 4 -15.21 -0.45 -27.08
C ARG A 4 -15.49 0.82 -26.29
N HIS A 5 -15.29 0.79 -24.98
CA HIS A 5 -15.30 2.01 -24.16
C HIS A 5 -14.25 2.91 -24.80
N SER A 6 -14.71 3.97 -25.45
CA SER A 6 -13.83 4.89 -26.16
C SER A 6 -12.79 5.40 -25.17
N ILE A 7 -11.53 5.50 -25.58
CA ILE A 7 -10.46 6.15 -24.81
C ILE A 7 -10.91 7.50 -24.25
N LEU A 8 -11.83 8.17 -24.97
CA LEU A 8 -12.50 9.39 -24.54
C LEU A 8 -13.25 9.24 -23.20
N TRP A 9 -14.02 8.17 -22.99
CA TRP A 9 -14.74 7.93 -21.73
C TRP A 9 -13.79 7.65 -20.57
N HIS A 10 -12.72 6.90 -20.82
CA HIS A 10 -11.68 6.67 -19.82
C HIS A 10 -11.01 7.98 -19.38
N LEU A 11 -10.72 8.88 -20.33
CA LEU A 11 -10.06 10.17 -20.04
C LEU A 11 -11.01 11.20 -19.41
N LEU A 12 -12.28 11.23 -19.83
CA LEU A 12 -13.24 12.24 -19.38
C LEU A 12 -13.98 11.86 -18.09
N ILE A 13 -14.10 10.57 -17.78
CA ILE A 13 -14.89 10.08 -16.64
C ILE A 13 -14.03 9.29 -15.67
N ASP A 14 -13.46 8.17 -16.13
CA ASP A 14 -12.82 7.23 -15.21
C ASP A 14 -11.56 7.82 -14.56
N LEU A 15 -10.73 8.52 -15.34
CA LEU A 15 -9.50 9.15 -14.83
C LEU A 15 -9.81 10.28 -13.82
N PRO A 16 -10.70 11.25 -14.09
CA PRO A 16 -11.08 12.24 -13.09
C PRO A 16 -11.65 11.64 -11.81
N ILE A 17 -12.51 10.62 -11.91
CA ILE A 17 -13.05 9.92 -10.73
C ILE A 17 -11.93 9.26 -9.94
N LEU A 18 -11.02 8.56 -10.62
CA LEU A 18 -9.87 7.91 -9.98
C LEU A 18 -8.99 8.91 -9.25
N LEU A 19 -8.66 10.04 -9.90
CA LEU A 19 -7.85 11.10 -9.31
C LEU A 19 -8.53 11.74 -8.10
N LEU A 20 -9.86 11.95 -8.17
CA LEU A 20 -10.64 12.45 -7.05
C LEU A 20 -10.60 11.49 -5.86
N VAL A 21 -10.86 10.19 -6.09
CA VAL A 21 -10.83 9.16 -5.04
C VAL A 21 -9.44 9.06 -4.42
N ALA A 22 -8.38 9.02 -5.25
CA ALA A 22 -7.01 8.99 -4.77
C ALA A 22 -6.67 10.24 -3.94
N ALA A 23 -7.08 11.44 -4.39
CA ALA A 23 -6.88 12.68 -3.65
C ALA A 23 -7.57 12.66 -2.29
N VAL A 24 -8.83 12.19 -2.21
CA VAL A 24 -9.55 12.04 -0.94
C VAL A 24 -8.82 11.07 -0.01
N CYS A 25 -8.36 9.92 -0.50
CA CYS A 25 -7.61 8.96 0.31
C CYS A 25 -6.29 9.54 0.83
N ILE A 26 -5.57 10.31 0.01
CA ILE A 26 -4.34 11.01 0.45
C ILE A 26 -4.67 12.04 1.54
N LEU A 27 -5.75 12.81 1.39
CA LEU A 27 -6.19 13.78 2.41
C LEU A 27 -6.59 13.11 3.73
N LEU A 28 -7.20 11.92 3.67
CA LEU A 28 -7.49 11.10 4.85
C LEU A 28 -6.19 10.65 5.51
N GLU A 29 -5.25 10.10 4.75
CA GLU A 29 -3.99 9.54 5.27
C GLU A 29 -3.12 10.62 5.94
N VAL A 30 -2.99 11.81 5.34
CA VAL A 30 -2.25 12.92 5.95
C VAL A 30 -2.95 13.55 7.17
N GLY A 31 -4.18 13.11 7.47
CA GLY A 31 -4.95 13.59 8.61
C GLY A 31 -5.52 15.00 8.42
N ALA A 32 -5.66 15.47 7.17
CA ALA A 32 -6.31 16.74 6.87
C ALA A 32 -7.82 16.68 7.16
N LEU A 33 -8.42 15.50 7.02
CA LEU A 33 -9.80 15.24 7.38
C LEU A 33 -9.90 14.59 8.77
N PRO A 34 -10.92 14.98 9.57
CA PRO A 34 -11.12 14.41 10.91
C PRO A 34 -11.49 12.93 10.79
N SER A 35 -10.85 12.09 11.61
CA SER A 35 -11.21 10.67 11.76
C SER A 35 -11.55 10.37 13.20
N ARG A 36 -12.21 9.23 13.42
CA ARG A 36 -12.35 8.68 14.77
C ARG A 36 -10.97 8.46 15.38
N ARG A 37 -10.85 8.73 16.67
CA ARG A 37 -9.71 8.33 17.51
C ARG A 37 -10.28 7.44 18.61
N ALA A 38 -9.81 6.20 18.69
CA ALA A 38 -10.11 5.37 19.84
C ALA A 38 -9.39 5.91 21.08
N GLY A 39 -9.99 5.71 22.25
CA GLY A 39 -9.33 5.98 23.51
C GLY A 39 -8.18 4.99 23.78
N PHE A 40 -7.46 5.23 24.87
CA PHE A 40 -6.38 4.38 25.33
C PHE A 40 -6.60 3.95 26.78
N THR A 41 -5.99 2.83 27.17
CA THR A 41 -5.92 2.42 28.57
C THR A 41 -4.68 3.01 29.22
N CYS A 42 -4.83 3.58 30.42
CA CYS A 42 -3.74 4.18 31.17
C CYS A 42 -2.63 3.16 31.46
N ASN A 43 -1.37 3.55 31.26
CA ASN A 43 -0.18 2.71 31.48
C ASN A 43 -0.18 1.37 30.73
N ASP A 44 -0.81 1.31 29.55
CA ASP A 44 -0.79 0.13 28.70
C ASP A 44 0.63 -0.16 28.16
N PRO A 45 1.25 -1.30 28.52
CA PRO A 45 2.58 -1.65 28.03
C PRO A 45 2.60 -1.87 26.50
N ALA A 46 1.47 -2.23 25.88
CA ALA A 46 1.40 -2.44 24.43
C ALA A 46 1.55 -1.12 23.64
N LEU A 47 1.26 0.03 24.27
CA LEU A 47 1.29 1.37 23.65
C LEU A 47 2.52 2.21 24.05
N SER A 48 3.44 1.61 24.82
CA SER A 48 4.55 2.29 25.50
C SER A 48 5.91 2.10 24.80
N TYR A 49 5.94 1.64 23.54
CA TYR A 49 7.20 1.45 22.82
C TYR A 49 7.78 2.80 22.35
N PRO A 50 9.12 2.98 22.40
CA PRO A 50 9.77 4.18 21.89
C PRO A 50 9.77 4.22 20.35
N HIS A 51 9.63 5.41 19.77
CA HIS A 51 9.71 5.58 18.32
C HIS A 51 11.18 5.62 17.84
N THR A 52 11.58 4.59 17.11
CA THR A 52 12.96 4.42 16.58
C THR A 52 13.10 4.74 15.09
N GLY A 53 12.01 5.16 14.43
CA GLY A 53 11.97 5.43 12.99
C GLY A 53 11.25 4.35 12.20
N ASP A 54 11.34 4.43 10.87
CA ASP A 54 10.73 3.49 9.93
C ASP A 54 11.81 2.86 9.03
N THR A 55 11.90 1.53 9.00
CA THR A 55 12.73 0.78 8.02
C THR A 55 12.27 1.04 6.59
N PHE A 56 10.95 0.99 6.37
CA PHE A 56 10.32 1.40 5.11
C PHE A 56 9.42 2.60 5.35
N SER A 57 9.80 3.77 4.83
CA SER A 57 8.92 4.93 4.84
C SER A 57 7.70 4.71 3.94
N ILE A 58 6.55 5.27 4.30
CA ILE A 58 5.33 5.13 3.48
C ILE A 58 5.55 5.69 2.06
N SER A 59 6.30 6.77 1.92
CA SER A 59 6.67 7.36 0.63
C SER A 59 7.48 6.39 -0.24
N LEU A 60 8.41 5.64 0.36
CA LEU A 60 9.18 4.61 -0.34
C LEU A 60 8.28 3.46 -0.80
N VAL A 61 7.39 2.97 0.08
CA VAL A 61 6.45 1.90 -0.28
C VAL A 61 5.51 2.34 -1.40
N ALA A 62 4.98 3.56 -1.32
CA ALA A 62 4.15 4.14 -2.37
C ALA A 62 4.91 4.26 -3.71
N ALA A 63 6.14 4.76 -3.68
CA ALA A 63 6.98 4.86 -4.87
C ALA A 63 7.27 3.49 -5.49
N ILE A 64 7.61 2.49 -4.69
CA ILE A 64 7.83 1.11 -5.17
C ILE A 64 6.54 0.55 -5.78
N THR A 65 5.41 0.70 -5.09
CA THR A 65 4.09 0.18 -5.50
C THR A 65 3.61 0.80 -6.82
N VAL A 66 4.01 2.02 -7.15
CA VAL A 66 3.63 2.70 -8.40
C VAL A 66 4.67 2.46 -9.51
N ILE A 67 5.95 2.68 -9.22
CA ILE A 67 7.00 2.73 -10.24
C ILE A 67 7.44 1.32 -10.67
N VAL A 68 7.72 0.43 -9.71
CA VAL A 68 8.31 -0.88 -10.01
C VAL A 68 7.39 -1.74 -10.88
N PRO A 69 6.07 -1.84 -10.62
CA PRO A 69 5.17 -2.59 -11.49
C PRO A 69 5.18 -2.12 -12.93
N TYR A 70 5.13 -0.83 -13.19
CA TYR A 70 5.17 -0.31 -14.56
C TYR A 70 6.47 -0.71 -15.28
N LEU A 71 7.61 -0.58 -14.60
CA LEU A 71 8.91 -0.95 -15.18
C LEU A 71 8.99 -2.46 -15.47
N VAL A 72 8.51 -3.31 -14.56
CA VAL A 72 8.50 -4.77 -14.76
C VAL A 72 7.55 -5.16 -15.89
N LEU A 73 6.34 -4.59 -15.93
CA LEU A 73 5.36 -4.82 -17.01
C LEU A 73 5.98 -4.46 -18.36
N TRP A 74 6.57 -3.27 -18.49
CA TRP A 74 7.18 -2.79 -19.73
C TRP A 74 8.40 -3.63 -20.14
N ALA A 75 9.28 -3.99 -19.20
CA ALA A 75 10.41 -4.87 -19.45
C ALA A 75 9.96 -6.25 -19.97
N VAL A 76 8.94 -6.85 -19.36
CA VAL A 76 8.42 -8.16 -19.81
C VAL A 76 7.81 -8.04 -21.20
N GLU A 77 6.94 -7.05 -21.46
CA GLU A 77 6.31 -6.89 -22.78
C GLU A 77 7.34 -6.58 -23.90
N THR A 78 8.42 -5.85 -23.60
CA THR A 78 9.50 -5.61 -24.58
C THR A 78 10.25 -6.90 -24.91
N THR A 79 10.48 -7.78 -23.93
CA THR A 79 11.14 -9.09 -24.16
C THR A 79 10.27 -10.13 -24.86
N LEU A 80 8.94 -10.01 -24.77
CA LEU A 80 8.00 -10.93 -25.41
C LEU A 80 7.79 -10.65 -26.90
N GLN A 81 7.91 -9.39 -27.34
CA GLN A 81 7.79 -9.05 -28.75
C GLN A 81 9.02 -9.53 -29.54
N ARG A 82 8.81 -10.24 -30.66
CA ARG A 82 9.88 -10.74 -31.55
C ARG A 82 10.79 -9.59 -32.05
N GLU A 83 12.05 -9.93 -32.28
CA GLU A 83 13.05 -9.00 -32.82
C GLU A 83 12.94 -8.90 -34.34
N ASP A 84 12.05 -8.05 -34.83
CA ASP A 84 12.15 -7.56 -36.21
C ASP A 84 12.98 -6.27 -36.20
N GLU A 85 14.22 -6.37 -36.67
CA GLU A 85 15.27 -5.34 -36.52
C GLU A 85 14.88 -3.98 -37.15
N TYR A 86 14.02 -4.00 -38.17
CA TYR A 86 13.55 -2.83 -38.92
C TYR A 86 12.50 -1.97 -38.20
N LEU A 87 11.91 -2.44 -37.10
CA LEU A 87 10.74 -1.81 -36.46
C LEU A 87 10.95 -1.43 -34.98
N LYS A 88 12.20 -1.34 -34.50
CA LYS A 88 12.54 -1.08 -33.07
C LYS A 88 11.79 0.08 -32.41
N LYS A 89 11.62 1.22 -33.09
CA LYS A 89 10.88 2.38 -32.54
C LYS A 89 9.37 2.12 -32.41
N SER A 90 8.78 1.38 -33.34
CA SER A 90 7.39 0.95 -33.26
C SER A 90 7.18 -0.13 -32.20
N LYS A 91 8.18 -0.99 -31.96
CA LYS A 91 8.21 -2.03 -30.92
C LYS A 91 8.13 -1.44 -29.51
N LEU A 92 9.00 -0.47 -29.20
CA LEU A 92 8.98 0.19 -27.89
C LEU A 92 7.64 0.86 -27.60
N LEU A 93 7.08 1.56 -28.59
CA LEU A 93 5.78 2.21 -28.45
C LEU A 93 4.64 1.20 -28.27
N THR A 94 4.68 0.08 -29.00
CA THR A 94 3.65 -0.96 -28.93
C THR A 94 3.70 -1.71 -27.60
N SER A 95 4.91 -2.09 -27.15
CA SER A 95 5.10 -2.69 -25.84
C SER A 95 4.68 -1.75 -24.70
N ALA A 96 5.06 -0.47 -24.77
CA ALA A 96 4.64 0.53 -23.79
C ALA A 96 3.11 0.68 -23.74
N LYS A 97 2.43 0.65 -24.90
CA LYS A 97 0.96 0.66 -24.96
C LYS A 97 0.35 -0.58 -24.29
N THR A 98 0.84 -1.79 -24.59
CA THR A 98 0.35 -3.02 -23.97
C THR A 98 0.58 -3.02 -22.46
N ALA A 99 1.78 -2.64 -22.01
CA ALA A 99 2.12 -2.51 -20.60
C ALA A 99 1.23 -1.46 -19.90
N ALA A 100 0.95 -0.33 -20.55
CA ALA A 100 0.07 0.71 -20.01
C ALA A 100 -1.38 0.22 -19.82
N PHE A 101 -1.91 -0.64 -20.71
CA PHE A 101 -3.24 -1.22 -20.53
C PHE A 101 -3.32 -2.12 -19.29
N ILE A 102 -2.31 -2.97 -19.06
CA ILE A 102 -2.26 -3.85 -17.89
C ILE A 102 -2.01 -3.04 -16.61
N TYR A 103 -1.14 -2.04 -16.70
CA TYR A 103 -0.82 -1.15 -15.60
C TYR A 103 -2.03 -0.31 -15.17
N ARG A 104 -2.90 0.09 -16.12
CA ARG A 104 -4.17 0.75 -15.80
C ARG A 104 -5.02 -0.11 -14.87
N ASP A 105 -5.20 -1.39 -15.19
CA ASP A 105 -6.01 -2.30 -14.38
C ASP A 105 -5.38 -2.52 -12.99
N TYR A 106 -4.04 -2.64 -12.94
CA TYR A 106 -3.29 -2.64 -11.69
C TYR A 106 -3.53 -1.40 -10.83
N ILE A 107 -3.56 -0.21 -11.43
CA ILE A 107 -3.79 1.04 -10.71
C ILE A 107 -5.23 1.13 -10.18
N TYR A 108 -6.22 0.67 -10.96
CA TYR A 108 -7.59 0.59 -10.45
C TYR A 108 -7.71 -0.30 -9.22
N GLY A 109 -7.09 -1.48 -9.25
CA GLY A 109 -7.04 -2.35 -8.08
C GLY A 109 -6.27 -1.75 -6.89
N SER A 110 -5.19 -1.02 -7.16
CA SER A 110 -4.41 -0.34 -6.11
C SER A 110 -5.22 0.76 -5.42
N VAL A 111 -5.94 1.58 -6.19
CA VAL A 111 -6.81 2.63 -5.63
C VAL A 111 -8.00 2.01 -4.89
N PHE A 112 -8.57 0.92 -5.39
CA PHE A 112 -9.59 0.16 -4.67
C PHE A 112 -9.08 -0.32 -3.31
N ASN A 113 -7.91 -0.98 -3.27
CA ASN A 113 -7.28 -1.42 -2.03
C ASN A 113 -7.05 -0.26 -1.06
N PHE A 114 -6.45 0.83 -1.55
CA PHE A 114 -6.13 2.00 -0.74
C PHE A 114 -7.38 2.68 -0.18
N THR A 115 -8.46 2.74 -0.96
CA THR A 115 -9.75 3.29 -0.51
C THR A 115 -10.31 2.48 0.67
N ILE A 116 -10.31 1.15 0.58
CA ILE A 116 -10.83 0.32 1.67
C ILE A 116 -9.96 0.47 2.92
N LEU A 117 -8.63 0.49 2.78
CA LEU A 117 -7.71 0.71 3.89
C LEU A 117 -8.02 2.01 4.63
N GLU A 118 -8.14 3.13 3.90
CA GLU A 118 -8.38 4.44 4.51
C GLU A 118 -9.75 4.54 5.16
N VAL A 119 -10.79 3.95 4.57
CA VAL A 119 -12.12 3.88 5.18
C VAL A 119 -12.07 3.10 6.49
N VAL A 120 -11.49 1.89 6.50
CA VAL A 120 -11.40 1.07 7.71
C VAL A 120 -10.55 1.78 8.78
N LYS A 121 -9.42 2.38 8.39
CA LYS A 121 -8.55 3.13 9.28
C LYS A 121 -9.29 4.30 9.95
N CYS A 122 -10.11 5.02 9.20
CA CYS A 122 -10.92 6.12 9.73
C CYS A 122 -12.03 5.67 10.68
N VAL A 123 -12.61 4.49 10.45
CA VAL A 123 -13.68 3.91 11.29
C VAL A 123 -13.13 3.34 12.61
N VAL A 124 -11.96 2.71 12.57
CA VAL A 124 -11.38 2.03 13.73
C VAL A 124 -10.57 2.99 14.60
N GLY A 125 -9.64 3.76 14.02
CA GLY A 125 -8.85 4.76 14.76
C GLY A 125 -8.05 4.19 15.95
N SER A 126 -7.55 2.95 15.82
CA SER A 126 -6.81 2.25 16.88
C SER A 126 -5.42 2.87 17.12
N PRO A 127 -4.96 3.05 18.37
CA PRO A 127 -3.63 3.57 18.67
C PRO A 127 -2.52 2.60 18.24
N ARG A 128 -1.36 3.14 17.87
CA ARG A 128 -0.14 2.38 17.54
C ARG A 128 0.63 1.97 18.80
N PRO A 129 1.52 0.98 18.72
CA PRO A 129 2.39 0.62 19.86
C PRO A 129 3.31 1.75 20.34
N THR A 130 3.56 2.76 19.49
CA THR A 130 4.37 3.96 19.78
C THR A 130 3.53 5.18 20.21
N PHE A 131 2.26 4.97 20.57
CA PHE A 131 1.30 6.05 20.83
C PHE A 131 1.72 6.99 21.95
N PHE A 132 2.16 6.48 23.10
CA PHE A 132 2.52 7.33 24.23
C PHE A 132 3.75 8.22 23.97
N ASP A 133 4.77 7.70 23.28
CA ASP A 133 5.97 8.46 22.94
C ASP A 133 5.66 9.57 21.90
N LEU A 134 4.89 9.24 20.87
CA LEU A 134 4.57 10.17 19.79
C LEU A 134 3.55 11.24 20.21
N CYS A 135 2.43 10.84 20.84
CA CYS A 135 1.33 11.76 21.16
C CYS A 135 1.55 12.51 22.48
N GLN A 136 2.11 11.86 23.51
CA GLN A 136 2.14 12.38 24.89
C GLN A 136 0.77 12.93 25.32
N PRO A 137 -0.24 12.05 25.49
CA PRO A 137 -1.59 12.49 25.80
C PRO A 137 -1.64 13.20 27.16
N ASP A 138 -2.31 14.35 27.22
CA ASP A 138 -2.47 15.20 28.40
C ASP A 138 -2.97 14.46 29.64
N LYS A 139 -3.85 13.47 29.45
CA LYS A 139 -4.45 12.69 30.52
C LYS A 139 -3.63 11.48 30.98
N ALA A 140 -2.51 11.16 30.34
CA ALA A 140 -1.69 10.02 30.76
C ALA A 140 -1.07 10.17 32.15
N SER A 141 -0.83 11.41 32.62
CA SER A 141 -0.26 11.67 33.94
C SER A 141 -1.30 11.74 35.07
N THR A 142 -2.58 11.84 34.72
CA THR A 142 -3.68 12.06 35.68
C THR A 142 -4.67 10.90 35.74
N CYS A 143 -4.61 9.96 34.78
CA CYS A 143 -5.42 8.75 34.83
C CYS A 143 -4.92 7.78 35.90
N ASN A 144 -5.86 7.05 36.50
CA ASN A 144 -5.50 5.95 37.39
C ASN A 144 -5.03 4.74 36.57
N ASP A 145 -4.17 3.89 37.16
CA ASP A 145 -3.74 2.65 36.53
C ASP A 145 -4.93 1.86 35.98
N SER A 146 -4.85 1.45 34.71
CA SER A 146 -5.89 0.70 33.97
C SER A 146 -7.19 1.43 33.64
N GLU A 147 -7.31 2.74 33.88
CA GLU A 147 -8.46 3.53 33.45
C GLU A 147 -8.51 3.70 31.92
N TYR A 148 -9.69 3.56 31.32
CA TYR A 148 -9.89 3.83 29.89
C TYR A 148 -10.23 5.30 29.64
N VAL A 149 -9.37 5.99 28.88
CA VAL A 149 -9.52 7.42 28.54
C VAL A 149 -9.99 7.56 27.10
N SER A 150 -11.24 8.01 26.91
CA SER A 150 -11.85 8.17 25.59
C SER A 150 -11.48 9.47 24.86
N ASN A 151 -11.21 10.55 25.60
CA ASN A 151 -10.96 11.89 25.06
C ASN A 151 -9.65 12.46 25.58
N TYR A 152 -8.72 12.78 24.68
CA TYR A 152 -7.38 13.27 25.00
C TYR A 152 -6.87 14.27 23.96
N ARG A 153 -5.82 15.01 24.33
CA ARG A 153 -5.06 15.87 23.41
C ARG A 153 -3.59 15.49 23.44
N CYS A 154 -2.98 15.40 22.26
CA CYS A 154 -1.53 15.21 22.14
C CYS A 154 -0.81 16.50 22.51
N THR A 155 0.16 16.42 23.42
CA THR A 155 0.92 17.58 23.91
C THR A 155 2.39 17.57 23.46
N SER A 156 2.83 16.51 22.78
CA SER A 156 4.22 16.37 22.33
C SER A 156 4.67 17.54 21.45
N THR A 157 5.81 18.13 21.80
CA THR A 157 6.51 19.16 21.02
C THR A 157 7.69 18.59 20.22
N LYS A 158 8.06 17.32 20.48
CA LYS A 158 9.21 16.63 19.87
C LYS A 158 8.93 16.16 18.43
N TYR A 159 7.68 15.80 18.12
CA TYR A 159 7.29 15.20 16.85
C TYR A 159 6.31 16.07 16.07
N SER A 160 6.34 15.96 14.74
CA SER A 160 5.45 16.71 13.85
C SER A 160 3.98 16.37 14.11
N ARG A 161 3.09 17.32 13.79
CA ARG A 161 1.64 17.10 13.95
C ARG A 161 1.14 15.88 13.19
N TYR A 162 1.72 15.61 12.02
CA TYR A 162 1.44 14.43 11.22
C TYR A 162 1.73 13.13 11.99
N LEU A 163 2.92 12.99 12.57
CA LEU A 163 3.29 11.79 13.35
C LEU A 163 2.41 11.59 14.58
N GLN A 164 1.98 12.69 15.21
CA GLN A 164 1.04 12.63 16.34
C GLN A 164 -0.37 12.18 15.93
N ILE A 165 -0.82 12.50 14.73
CA ILE A 165 -2.11 12.02 14.21
C ILE A 165 -1.98 10.56 13.80
N ASP A 166 -0.90 10.22 13.09
CA ASP A 166 -0.58 8.87 12.63
C ASP A 166 -0.49 7.86 13.80
N SER A 167 0.00 8.30 14.97
CA SER A 167 0.08 7.45 16.16
C SER A 167 -1.29 6.96 16.67
N SER A 168 -2.38 7.62 16.29
CA SER A 168 -3.76 7.21 16.60
C SER A 168 -4.41 6.34 15.53
N ARG A 169 -3.64 5.87 14.53
CA ARG A 169 -4.16 5.14 13.35
C ARG A 169 -3.26 3.96 12.99
N SER A 170 -3.43 2.86 13.72
CA SER A 170 -2.68 1.61 13.52
C SER A 170 -3.39 0.62 12.60
N PHE A 171 -4.69 0.40 12.78
CA PHE A 171 -5.41 -0.65 12.07
C PHE A 171 -6.10 -0.13 10.81
N PRO A 172 -6.01 -0.80 9.65
CA PRO A 172 -5.07 -1.87 9.28
C PRO A 172 -3.73 -1.31 8.76
N SER A 173 -2.72 -2.17 8.59
CA SER A 173 -1.41 -1.73 8.07
C SER A 173 -1.41 -1.48 6.56
N ALA A 174 -1.25 -0.21 6.16
CA ALA A 174 -1.13 0.19 4.76
C ALA A 174 0.16 -0.35 4.10
N HIS A 175 1.30 -0.34 4.80
CA HIS A 175 2.55 -0.94 4.33
C HIS A 175 2.40 -2.41 3.97
N ALA A 176 1.76 -3.19 4.85
CA ALA A 176 1.56 -4.61 4.62
C ALA A 176 0.64 -4.83 3.39
N SER A 177 -0.46 -4.10 3.34
CA SER A 177 -1.43 -4.24 2.25
C SER A 177 -0.88 -3.85 0.88
N LEU A 178 -0.23 -2.68 0.77
CA LEU A 178 0.32 -2.20 -0.50
C LEU A 178 1.47 -3.07 -1.00
N SER A 179 2.37 -3.49 -0.09
CA SER A 179 3.50 -4.33 -0.46
C SER A 179 3.07 -5.75 -0.86
N ILE A 180 2.09 -6.34 -0.16
CA ILE A 180 1.50 -7.64 -0.53
C ILE A 180 0.74 -7.54 -1.86
N TYR A 181 -0.05 -6.48 -2.05
CA TYR A 181 -0.73 -6.23 -3.32
C TYR A 181 0.26 -6.16 -4.49
N CYS A 182 1.29 -5.32 -4.37
CA CYS A 182 2.33 -5.15 -5.38
C CYS A 182 3.09 -6.47 -5.65
N GLY A 183 3.55 -7.14 -4.59
CA GLY A 183 4.36 -8.36 -4.70
C GLY A 183 3.60 -9.53 -5.31
N LEU A 184 2.36 -9.77 -4.85
CA LEU A 184 1.52 -10.84 -5.38
C LEU A 184 1.05 -10.56 -6.81
N PHE A 185 0.68 -9.31 -7.13
CA PHE A 185 0.31 -8.95 -8.50
C PHE A 185 1.47 -9.19 -9.47
N LEU A 186 2.69 -8.77 -9.12
CA LEU A 186 3.86 -9.00 -9.97
C LEU A 186 4.20 -10.48 -10.10
N ALA A 187 4.12 -11.24 -9.01
CA ALA A 187 4.36 -12.67 -9.06
C ALA A 187 3.34 -13.40 -9.96
N TRP A 188 2.06 -13.03 -9.86
CA TRP A 188 0.98 -13.52 -10.72
C TRP A 188 1.19 -13.12 -12.18
N TYR A 189 1.52 -11.85 -12.46
CA TYR A 189 1.75 -11.35 -13.80
C TYR A 189 2.91 -12.09 -14.48
N LEU A 190 4.04 -12.24 -13.77
CA LEU A 190 5.19 -13.00 -14.23
C LEU A 190 4.81 -14.46 -14.52
N GLN A 191 4.00 -15.09 -13.67
CA GLN A 191 3.52 -16.46 -13.89
C GLN A 191 2.69 -16.55 -15.18
N ARG A 192 1.74 -15.63 -15.37
CA ARG A 192 0.83 -15.62 -16.53
C ARG A 192 1.59 -15.41 -17.83
N ARG A 193 2.56 -14.49 -17.84
CA ARG A 193 3.37 -14.16 -19.02
C ARG A 193 4.47 -15.18 -19.30
N ALA A 194 4.92 -15.93 -18.30
CA ALA A 194 5.91 -16.99 -18.48
C ALA A 194 5.49 -18.07 -19.49
N PHE A 195 4.19 -18.35 -19.62
CA PHE A 195 3.67 -19.31 -20.61
C PHE A 195 3.68 -18.79 -22.06
N SER A 196 3.83 -17.48 -22.24
CA SER A 196 3.93 -16.86 -23.57
C SER A 196 5.38 -16.76 -24.08
N TRP A 197 6.37 -17.15 -23.27
CA TRP A 197 7.78 -17.01 -23.62
C TRP A 197 8.24 -18.18 -24.51
N HIS A 198 8.74 -17.87 -25.70
CA HIS A 198 9.28 -18.90 -26.61
C HIS A 198 10.59 -19.51 -26.09
N ASN A 199 11.44 -18.71 -25.43
CA ASN A 199 12.72 -19.12 -24.86
C ASN A 199 12.74 -18.86 -23.35
N ARG A 200 11.93 -19.60 -22.60
CA ARG A 200 11.80 -19.42 -21.15
C ARG A 200 13.09 -19.81 -20.43
N SER A 201 13.64 -18.90 -19.62
CA SER A 201 14.63 -19.28 -18.60
C SER A 201 13.96 -20.08 -17.49
N VAL A 202 14.54 -21.24 -17.17
CA VAL A 202 14.00 -22.19 -16.17
C VAL A 202 13.94 -21.56 -14.77
N LEU A 203 14.93 -20.73 -14.41
CA LEU A 203 15.09 -20.19 -13.05
C LEU A 203 14.77 -18.70 -12.91
N LEU A 204 14.82 -17.91 -13.99
CA LEU A 204 14.66 -16.45 -13.89
C LEU A 204 13.27 -16.06 -13.39
N VAL A 205 12.21 -16.67 -13.92
CA VAL A 205 10.82 -16.35 -13.51
C VAL A 205 10.59 -16.69 -12.02
N PRO A 206 10.89 -17.92 -11.54
CA PRO A 206 10.79 -18.23 -10.13
C PRO A 206 11.61 -17.30 -9.22
N LEU A 207 12.83 -16.93 -9.65
CA LEU A 207 13.67 -16.01 -8.87
C LEU A 207 13.02 -14.63 -8.73
N LEU A 208 12.51 -14.05 -9.83
CA LEU A 208 11.83 -12.76 -9.79
C LEU A 208 10.56 -12.81 -8.93
N GLN A 209 9.80 -13.91 -9.00
CA GLN A 209 8.64 -14.12 -8.14
C GLN A 209 9.04 -14.16 -6.66
N ILE A 210 10.08 -14.94 -6.32
CA ILE A 210 10.60 -15.01 -4.94
C ILE A 210 11.00 -13.62 -4.45
N LEU A 211 11.71 -12.82 -5.27
CA LEU A 211 12.08 -11.45 -4.89
C LEU A 211 10.85 -10.57 -4.60
N CYS A 212 9.79 -10.65 -5.42
CA CYS A 212 8.54 -9.94 -5.17
C CYS A 212 7.87 -10.35 -3.85
N ILE A 213 7.83 -11.65 -3.55
CA ILE A 213 7.23 -12.17 -2.31
C ILE A 213 8.09 -11.82 -1.08
N VAL A 214 9.41 -11.93 -1.20
CA VAL A 214 10.35 -11.56 -0.13
C VAL A 214 10.24 -10.07 0.18
N TYR A 215 10.17 -9.20 -0.85
CA TYR A 215 9.92 -7.77 -0.63
C TYR A 215 8.63 -7.52 0.15
N ALA A 216 7.52 -8.15 -0.25
CA ALA A 216 6.24 -8.01 0.42
C ALA A 216 6.30 -8.47 1.89
N ALA A 217 6.94 -9.61 2.15
CA ALA A 217 7.12 -10.15 3.49
C ALA A 217 8.00 -9.25 4.38
N VAL A 218 9.16 -8.82 3.87
CA VAL A 218 10.11 -7.97 4.60
C VAL A 218 9.48 -6.60 4.90
N CYS A 219 8.81 -5.98 3.93
CA CYS A 219 8.10 -4.72 4.15
C CYS A 219 7.00 -4.87 5.21
N SER A 220 6.21 -5.95 5.16
CA SER A 220 5.14 -6.21 6.14
C SER A 220 5.69 -6.46 7.55
N LEU A 221 6.69 -7.34 7.67
CA LEU A 221 7.28 -7.72 8.96
C LEU A 221 8.08 -6.58 9.60
N SER A 222 8.66 -5.67 8.81
CA SER A 222 9.32 -4.47 9.33
C SER A 222 8.41 -3.63 10.24
N ARG A 223 7.09 -3.69 10.05
CA ARG A 223 6.13 -2.95 10.85
C ARG A 223 6.03 -3.43 12.29
N LEU A 224 6.38 -4.70 12.51
CA LEU A 224 6.44 -5.30 13.85
C LEU A 224 7.77 -4.96 14.51
N SER A 225 8.89 -5.06 13.79
CA SER A 225 10.21 -4.68 14.32
C SER A 225 10.31 -3.20 14.65
N ASP A 226 9.63 -2.35 13.87
CA ASP A 226 9.62 -0.90 14.08
C ASP A 226 8.54 -0.45 15.08
N HIS A 227 7.79 -1.39 15.69
CA HIS A 227 6.69 -1.13 16.63
C HIS A 227 5.65 -0.13 16.10
N ARG A 228 5.38 -0.17 14.79
CA ARG A 228 4.42 0.73 14.12
C ARG A 228 3.02 0.16 14.07
N HIS A 229 2.91 -1.16 14.19
CA HIS A 229 1.67 -1.91 14.08
C HIS A 229 1.69 -3.14 14.99
N HIS A 230 0.51 -3.57 15.42
CA HIS A 230 0.34 -4.87 16.04
C HIS A 230 0.33 -5.98 14.99
N TRP A 231 0.58 -7.23 15.40
CA TRP A 231 0.62 -8.36 14.46
C TRP A 231 -0.70 -8.56 13.70
N TRP A 232 -1.85 -8.29 14.34
CA TRP A 232 -3.15 -8.39 13.68
C TRP A 232 -3.39 -7.27 12.66
N ASP A 233 -2.84 -6.07 12.88
CA ASP A 233 -2.91 -4.96 11.92
C ASP A 233 -2.20 -5.34 10.61
N VAL A 234 -1.05 -6.03 10.73
CA VAL A 234 -0.25 -6.53 9.61
C VAL A 234 -0.95 -7.70 8.92
N LEU A 235 -1.50 -8.65 9.69
CA LEU A 235 -2.23 -9.79 9.15
C LEU A 235 -3.45 -9.36 8.33
N VAL A 236 -4.30 -8.48 8.89
CA VAL A 236 -5.48 -7.97 8.18
C VAL A 236 -5.08 -7.11 6.99
N GLY A 237 -4.09 -6.22 7.15
CA GLY A 237 -3.56 -5.44 6.03
C GLY A 237 -3.10 -6.34 4.88
N GLY A 238 -2.36 -7.40 5.18
CA GLY A 238 -1.91 -8.37 4.19
C GLY A 238 -3.05 -9.15 3.53
N ALA A 239 -4.05 -9.57 4.30
CA ALA A 239 -5.25 -10.21 3.76
C ALA A 239 -6.01 -9.28 2.79
N MET A 240 -6.16 -8.00 3.14
CA MET A 240 -6.77 -6.99 2.26
C MET A 240 -5.97 -6.80 0.96
N GLY A 241 -4.63 -6.80 1.05
CA GLY A 241 -3.77 -6.72 -0.12
C GLY A 241 -3.96 -7.93 -1.04
N ALA A 242 -3.99 -9.15 -0.49
CA ALA A 242 -4.21 -10.38 -1.25
C ALA A 242 -5.60 -10.43 -1.90
N LEU A 243 -6.66 -10.07 -1.16
CA LEU A 243 -8.02 -9.98 -1.70
C LEU A 243 -8.13 -8.95 -2.83
N SER A 244 -7.42 -7.82 -2.70
CA SER A 244 -7.39 -6.80 -3.74
C SER A 244 -6.71 -7.30 -5.01
N VAL A 245 -5.66 -8.12 -4.91
CA VAL A 245 -5.07 -8.77 -6.09
C VAL A 245 -6.09 -9.68 -6.77
N LEU A 246 -6.83 -10.48 -6.01
CA LEU A 246 -7.88 -11.34 -6.57
C LEU A 246 -8.93 -10.53 -7.33
N TYR A 247 -9.36 -9.39 -6.79
CA TYR A 247 -10.27 -8.45 -7.46
C TYR A 247 -9.67 -7.85 -8.74
N THR A 248 -8.38 -7.50 -8.74
CA THR A 248 -7.71 -6.93 -9.92
C THR A 248 -7.56 -7.92 -11.07
N VAL A 249 -7.36 -9.20 -10.75
CA VAL A 249 -7.01 -10.23 -11.74
C VAL A 249 -8.20 -11.10 -12.18
N SER A 250 -9.34 -10.98 -11.50
CA SER A 250 -10.61 -11.64 -11.84
C SER A 250 -11.33 -10.96 -13.00
#